data_AF-A0A815N214-F1
#
_entry.id   AF-A0A815N214-F1
#
_cell.length_a   1.000
_cell.length_b   1.000
_cell.length_c   1.000
_cell.angle_alpha   90.00
_cell.angle_beta   90.00
_cell.angle_gamma   90.00
#
_symmetry.space_group_name_H-M   'P 1'
#
loop_
_entity.id
_entity.type
_entity.pdbx_description
1 polymer ?
#
loop_
_entity_poly.entity_id
_entity_poly.type
_entity_poly.pdbx_seq_one_letter_code
_entity_poly.pdbx_strand_id
1 'polypeptide(L)'
;MIVFDFEWLSITEISIEFRYPRIQYGITKESLALTAIPLIFVQILIPFIISHWTIGPKPLNILIYSYIPRLVTGILLAIFVCVTPLFQILNSKSFHWYYYLILIILFGINEAFFHAMTVSKVAFYAKVSDPKIGGTYMTLLSTIANLGTNLTSTCMLYLATLLTWKSCTVQNLTCNRSEDEKQCTLLNGKCQIKIDAYYIQVGFCIVLGVLWFIWKHHSLNKLQVVPLHKWNIKTDDNPPSKEDSLENTTTGLVDNLTL
;
A
#
# COMPACT_ATOMS: atom_id res chain seq x y z
N MET A 1 -11.69 -7.40 -2.75
CA MET A 1 -10.97 -6.84 -3.91
C MET A 1 -10.23 -5.54 -3.58
N ILE A 2 -10.84 -4.57 -2.87
CA ILE A 2 -10.12 -3.41 -2.27
C ILE A 2 -9.06 -3.87 -1.25
N VAL A 3 -9.28 -5.02 -0.64
CA VAL A 3 -8.37 -5.63 0.34
C VAL A 3 -7.03 -6.11 -0.27
N PHE A 4 -6.99 -6.38 -1.57
CA PHE A 4 -5.77 -6.74 -2.30
C PHE A 4 -5.23 -5.53 -3.10
N ASP A 5 -5.36 -4.34 -2.53
CA ASP A 5 -4.55 -3.21 -2.94
C ASP A 5 -3.11 -3.59 -2.62
N PHE A 6 -2.43 -4.15 -3.61
CA PHE A 6 -1.04 -4.50 -3.46
C PHE A 6 -0.27 -3.19 -3.32
N GLU A 7 0.08 -2.85 -2.08
CA GLU A 7 0.84 -1.69 -1.67
C GLU A 7 2.32 -1.81 -2.13
N TRP A 8 2.53 -2.20 -3.38
CA TRP A 8 3.83 -2.44 -4.01
C TRP A 8 4.78 -1.23 -3.89
N LEU A 9 4.24 -0.01 -3.83
CA LEU A 9 5.00 1.24 -3.62
C LEU A 9 5.48 1.45 -2.17
N SER A 10 4.77 0.94 -1.16
CA SER A 10 5.28 0.99 0.23
C SER A 10 6.38 -0.05 0.45
N ILE A 11 6.47 -1.05 -0.42
CA ILE A 11 7.55 -2.04 -0.36
C ILE A 11 8.83 -1.51 -1.00
N THR A 12 8.74 -0.58 -1.95
CA THR A 12 9.89 0.20 -2.39
C THR A 12 10.43 1.07 -1.26
N GLU A 13 9.61 1.60 -0.36
CA GLU A 13 10.06 2.32 0.85
C GLU A 13 10.78 1.40 1.84
N ILE A 14 10.20 0.24 2.17
CA ILE A 14 10.87 -0.78 3.01
C ILE A 14 12.20 -1.22 2.37
N SER A 15 12.25 -1.34 1.04
CA SER A 15 13.48 -1.68 0.33
C SER A 15 14.51 -0.54 0.42
N ILE A 16 14.10 0.72 0.29
CA ILE A 16 14.99 1.88 0.50
C ILE A 16 15.50 1.92 1.94
N GLU A 17 14.61 1.81 2.93
CA GLU A 17 14.95 1.96 4.35
C GLU A 17 15.81 0.79 4.88
N PHE A 18 15.52 -0.45 4.46
CA PHE A 18 16.23 -1.63 4.97
C PHE A 18 17.36 -2.13 4.06
N ARG A 19 17.34 -1.92 2.74
CA ARG A 19 18.31 -2.52 1.80
C ARG A 19 19.39 -1.53 1.37
N TYR A 20 19.02 -0.28 1.04
CA TYR A 20 19.95 0.77 0.61
C TYR A 20 21.12 1.03 1.59
N PRO A 21 20.92 1.20 2.92
CA PRO A 21 22.03 1.42 3.86
C PRO A 21 22.95 0.21 4.03
N ARG A 22 22.46 -1.02 3.83
CA ARG A 22 23.24 -2.25 4.10
C ARG A 22 24.29 -2.55 3.03
N ILE A 23 24.16 -2.00 1.82
CA ILE A 23 24.94 -2.49 0.67
C ILE A 23 26.08 -1.54 0.28
N GLN A 24 25.89 -0.22 0.28
CA GLN A 24 26.84 0.65 -0.43
C GLN A 24 27.40 1.85 0.36
N TYR A 25 26.68 2.43 1.33
CA TYR A 25 27.02 3.79 1.80
C TYR A 25 27.37 3.97 3.27
N GLY A 26 27.26 2.95 4.12
CA GLY A 26 27.65 3.09 5.54
C GLY A 26 26.85 4.13 6.33
N ILE A 27 25.66 4.49 5.84
CA ILE A 27 24.65 5.20 6.62
C ILE A 27 24.34 4.31 7.83
N THR A 28 24.69 4.78 9.03
CA THR A 28 24.44 4.04 10.26
C THR A 28 22.93 3.81 10.38
N LYS A 29 22.51 2.57 10.70
CA LYS A 29 21.09 2.22 10.88
C LYS A 29 20.35 3.21 11.80
N GLU A 30 21.08 3.75 12.77
CA GLU A 30 20.63 4.78 13.71
C GLU A 30 20.16 6.07 13.00
N SER A 31 20.89 6.57 12.01
CA SER A 31 20.52 7.81 11.31
C SER A 31 19.24 7.68 10.46
N LEU A 32 18.97 6.48 9.93
CA LEU A 32 17.70 6.19 9.26
C LEU A 32 16.56 5.97 10.26
N ALA A 33 16.81 5.28 11.37
CA ALA A 33 15.83 5.16 12.45
C ALA A 33 15.43 6.53 13.02
N LEU A 34 16.39 7.46 13.13
CA LEU A 34 16.12 8.85 13.53
C LEU A 34 15.27 9.61 12.50
N THR A 35 15.38 9.28 11.22
CA THR A 35 14.57 9.85 10.13
C THR A 35 13.11 9.39 10.21
N ALA A 36 12.85 8.19 10.75
CA ALA A 36 11.50 7.65 10.91
C ALA A 36 10.70 8.32 12.03
N ILE A 37 11.36 8.89 13.06
CA ILE A 37 10.69 9.51 14.21
C ILE A 37 9.74 10.66 13.79
N PRO A 38 10.17 11.64 12.97
CA PRO A 38 9.27 12.66 12.42
C PRO A 38 8.07 12.10 11.65
N LEU A 39 8.24 10.98 10.95
CA LEU A 39 7.19 10.39 10.11
C LEU A 39 6.02 9.90 10.96
N ILE A 40 6.29 9.36 12.15
CA ILE A 40 5.24 8.89 13.07
C ILE A 40 4.26 10.03 13.42
N PHE A 41 4.75 11.25 13.60
CA PHE A 41 3.88 12.40 13.86
C PHE A 41 2.95 12.68 12.68
N VAL A 42 3.43 12.52 11.45
CA VAL A 42 2.60 12.64 10.24
C VAL A 42 1.50 11.58 10.25
N GLN A 43 1.81 10.33 10.62
CA GLN A 43 0.82 9.25 10.66
C GLN A 43 -0.35 9.53 11.61
N ILE A 44 -0.09 10.23 12.72
CA ILE A 44 -1.12 10.58 13.71
C ILE A 44 -1.95 11.79 13.25
N LEU A 45 -1.32 12.78 12.62
CA LEU A 45 -1.99 14.02 12.20
C LEU A 45 -2.90 13.82 10.98
N ILE A 46 -2.51 12.94 10.06
CA ILE A 46 -3.23 12.75 8.79
C ILE A 46 -4.68 12.27 8.97
N PRO A 47 -4.97 11.23 9.77
CA PRO A 47 -6.34 10.81 10.05
C PRO A 47 -7.18 11.91 10.70
N PHE A 48 -6.58 12.75 11.56
CA PHE A 48 -7.27 13.87 12.20
C PHE A 48 -7.71 14.91 11.17
N ILE A 49 -6.81 15.31 10.26
CA ILE A 49 -7.10 16.24 9.17
C ILE A 49 -8.18 15.63 8.27
N ILE A 50 -8.00 14.38 7.83
CA ILE A 50 -8.83 13.74 6.81
C ILE A 50 -10.21 13.29 7.34
N SER A 51 -10.39 13.25 8.66
CA SER A 51 -11.61 12.78 9.34
C SER A 51 -12.88 13.45 8.79
N HIS A 52 -12.88 14.78 8.63
CA HIS A 52 -14.05 15.50 8.15
C HIS A 52 -14.47 15.08 6.73
N TRP A 53 -13.49 14.82 5.85
CA TRP A 53 -13.75 14.39 4.48
C TRP A 53 -14.22 12.93 4.39
N THR A 54 -13.77 12.06 5.31
CA THR A 54 -14.15 10.63 5.29
C THR A 54 -15.59 10.35 5.70
N ILE A 55 -16.24 11.28 6.42
CA ILE A 55 -17.63 11.14 6.85
C ILE A 55 -18.61 11.27 5.66
N GLY A 56 -18.18 11.93 4.58
CA GLY A 56 -19.01 12.21 3.40
C GLY A 56 -19.55 10.97 2.68
N PRO A 57 -20.50 11.14 1.74
CA PRO A 57 -21.20 10.02 1.07
C PRO A 57 -20.28 9.14 0.22
N LYS A 58 -19.08 9.60 -0.12
CA LYS A 58 -18.11 8.95 -1.03
C LYS A 58 -16.72 8.84 -0.38
N PRO A 59 -16.52 7.99 0.65
CA PRO A 59 -15.24 7.92 1.39
C PRO A 59 -14.07 7.48 0.49
N LEU A 60 -14.35 6.68 -0.53
CA LEU A 60 -13.36 6.10 -1.41
C LEU A 60 -12.86 7.10 -2.49
N ASN A 61 -13.45 8.31 -2.59
CA ASN A 61 -12.91 9.38 -3.42
C ASN A 61 -11.55 9.88 -2.92
N ILE A 62 -11.36 9.95 -1.59
CA ILE A 62 -10.09 10.36 -1.00
C ILE A 62 -8.98 9.39 -1.42
N LEU A 63 -9.29 8.09 -1.47
CA LEU A 63 -8.39 7.07 -2.00
C LEU A 63 -8.03 7.36 -3.46
N ILE A 64 -9.01 7.61 -4.32
CA ILE A 64 -8.78 7.87 -5.76
C ILE A 64 -7.93 9.14 -5.96
N TYR A 65 -8.27 10.23 -5.26
CA TYR A 65 -7.54 11.50 -5.37
C TYR A 65 -6.13 11.43 -4.78
N SER A 66 -5.91 10.66 -3.72
CA SER A 66 -4.59 10.51 -3.08
C SER A 66 -3.68 9.53 -3.83
N TYR A 67 -4.24 8.63 -4.63
CA TYR A 67 -3.48 7.59 -5.30
C TYR A 67 -2.52 8.14 -6.38
N ILE A 68 -2.97 9.08 -7.21
CA ILE A 68 -2.12 9.67 -8.26
C ILE A 68 -0.97 10.48 -7.65
N PRO A 69 -1.18 11.42 -6.71
CA PRO A 69 -0.11 12.10 -6.01
C PRO A 69 0.89 11.14 -5.37
N ARG A 70 0.42 10.04 -4.75
CA ARG A 70 1.28 9.01 -4.15
C ARG A 70 2.19 8.34 -5.20
N LEU A 71 1.66 7.98 -6.37
CA LEU A 71 2.49 7.42 -7.44
C LEU A 71 3.58 8.40 -7.88
N VAL A 72 3.23 9.68 -8.03
CA VAL A 72 4.17 10.72 -8.43
C VAL A 72 5.25 10.94 -7.37
N THR A 73 4.88 11.03 -6.10
CA THR A 73 5.84 11.20 -4.99
C THR A 73 6.75 9.99 -4.83
N GLY A 74 6.24 8.77 -5.05
CA GLY A 74 7.06 7.57 -5.07
C GLY A 74 8.08 7.53 -6.22
N ILE A 75 7.71 8.01 -7.41
CA ILE A 75 8.65 8.16 -8.54
C ILE A 75 9.72 9.20 -8.22
N LEU A 76 9.32 10.36 -7.67
CA LEU A 76 10.26 11.41 -7.25
C LEU A 76 11.25 10.89 -6.20
N LEU A 77 10.78 10.08 -5.25
CA LEU A 77 11.62 9.45 -4.24
C LEU A 77 12.62 8.48 -4.86
N ALA A 78 12.19 7.64 -5.81
CA ALA A 78 13.08 6.71 -6.51
C ALA A 78 14.16 7.45 -7.34
N ILE A 79 13.78 8.54 -8.02
CA ILE A 79 14.74 9.40 -8.73
C ILE A 79 15.73 10.01 -7.74
N PHE A 80 15.25 10.53 -6.61
CA PHE A 80 16.12 11.11 -5.59
C PHE A 80 17.16 10.11 -5.08
N VAL A 81 16.75 8.86 -4.80
CA VAL A 81 17.64 7.76 -4.40
C VAL A 81 18.67 7.43 -5.48
N CYS A 82 18.31 7.50 -6.76
CA CYS A 82 19.24 7.27 -7.86
C CYS A 82 20.31 8.38 -7.97
N VAL A 83 19.98 9.61 -7.56
CA VAL A 83 20.89 10.76 -7.58
C VAL A 83 21.71 10.85 -6.28
N THR A 84 21.26 10.23 -5.18
CA THR A 84 22.00 10.12 -3.91
C THR A 84 23.50 9.83 -4.02
N PRO A 85 24.01 8.89 -4.86
CA PRO A 85 25.45 8.68 -5.03
C PRO A 85 26.23 9.95 -5.42
N LEU A 86 25.62 10.90 -6.12
CA LEU A 86 26.24 12.16 -6.54
C LEU A 86 26.38 13.17 -5.40
N PHE A 87 25.56 13.07 -4.37
CA PHE A 87 25.57 13.97 -3.21
C PHE A 87 26.49 13.50 -2.08
N GLN A 88 27.17 12.37 -2.26
CA GLN A 88 28.10 11.87 -1.27
C GLN A 88 29.35 12.76 -1.20
N ILE A 89 29.75 13.12 0.03
CA ILE A 89 30.99 13.85 0.27
C ILE A 89 32.17 12.91 -0.02
N LEU A 90 33.01 13.29 -0.98
CA LEU A 90 34.29 12.62 -1.21
C LEU A 90 35.14 12.75 0.09
N ASN A 91 35.51 11.61 0.69
CA ASN A 91 36.28 11.42 1.95
C ASN A 91 35.53 11.24 3.28
N SER A 92 34.20 11.37 3.36
CA SER A 92 33.46 10.86 4.53
C SER A 92 32.17 10.20 4.06
N LYS A 93 31.82 9.03 4.62
CA LYS A 93 30.53 8.35 4.37
C LYS A 93 29.34 9.10 4.99
N SER A 94 29.38 10.42 4.99
CA SER A 94 28.43 11.31 5.64
C SER A 94 27.78 12.19 4.58
N PHE A 95 26.47 12.37 4.69
CA PHE A 95 25.70 13.28 3.84
C PHE A 95 25.54 14.62 4.55
N HIS A 96 25.39 15.69 3.78
CA HIS A 96 25.05 16.99 4.34
C HIS A 96 23.63 16.97 4.93
N TRP A 97 23.37 17.82 5.93
CA TRP A 97 22.07 17.89 6.62
C TRP A 97 20.87 18.15 5.68
N TYR A 98 21.07 18.92 4.59
CA TYR A 98 20.02 19.23 3.62
C TYR A 98 19.50 17.98 2.88
N TYR A 99 20.36 16.97 2.67
CA TYR A 99 19.96 15.71 2.05
C TYR A 99 18.90 15.01 2.90
N TYR A 100 19.14 14.92 4.21
CA TYR A 100 18.20 14.33 5.17
C TYR A 100 16.90 15.14 5.27
N LEU A 101 16.97 16.47 5.24
CA LEU A 101 15.78 17.31 5.27
C LEU A 101 14.88 17.05 4.04
N ILE A 102 15.45 17.02 2.83
CA ILE A 102 14.70 16.73 1.60
C ILE A 102 14.12 15.31 1.65
N LEU A 103 14.92 14.34 2.12
CA LEU A 103 14.50 12.95 2.28
C LEU A 103 13.27 12.85 3.21
N ILE A 104 13.30 13.49 4.38
CA ILE A 104 12.20 13.51 5.36
C ILE A 104 10.93 14.11 4.74
N ILE A 105 11.06 15.20 4.01
CA ILE A 105 9.90 15.87 3.37
C ILE A 105 9.28 14.95 2.31
N LEU A 106 10.09 14.38 1.42
CA LEU A 106 9.59 13.50 0.35
C LEU A 106 8.94 12.23 0.92
N PHE A 107 9.58 11.60 1.91
CA PHE A 107 9.00 10.45 2.61
C PHE A 107 7.73 10.85 3.36
N GLY A 108 7.73 11.96 4.09
CA GLY A 108 6.57 12.43 4.86
C GLY A 108 5.35 12.69 3.98
N ILE A 109 5.54 13.26 2.79
CA ILE A 109 4.46 13.48 1.83
C ILE A 109 3.94 12.13 1.29
N ASN A 110 4.84 11.21 0.93
CA ASN A 110 4.44 9.90 0.42
C ASN A 110 3.64 9.10 1.46
N GLU A 111 4.14 9.11 2.70
CA GLU A 111 3.53 8.47 3.87
C GLU A 111 2.17 9.09 4.21
N ALA A 112 2.05 10.42 4.09
CA ALA A 112 0.77 11.11 4.28
C ALA A 112 -0.31 10.61 3.31
N PHE A 113 0.01 10.49 2.02
CA PHE A 113 -0.95 9.96 1.03
C PHE A 113 -1.27 8.48 1.25
N PHE A 114 -0.30 7.69 1.72
CA PHE A 114 -0.53 6.30 2.09
C PHE A 114 -1.55 6.19 3.24
N HIS A 115 -1.36 6.94 4.33
CA HIS A 115 -2.31 6.92 5.46
C HIS A 115 -3.69 7.46 5.07
N ALA A 116 -3.75 8.52 4.26
CA ALA A 116 -5.01 9.04 3.72
C ALA A 116 -5.82 7.95 3.01
N MET A 117 -5.15 7.18 2.16
CA MET A 117 -5.74 6.05 1.43
C MET A 117 -6.19 4.94 2.38
N THR A 118 -5.37 4.56 3.36
CA THR A 118 -5.70 3.50 4.33
C THR A 118 -6.91 3.85 5.19
N VAL A 119 -6.98 5.09 5.69
CA VAL A 119 -8.15 5.58 6.44
C VAL A 119 -9.41 5.52 5.58
N SER A 120 -9.32 5.90 4.30
CA SER A 120 -10.44 5.85 3.36
C SER A 120 -10.96 4.43 3.12
N LYS A 121 -10.06 3.43 3.04
CA LYS A 121 -10.43 2.01 2.93
C LYS A 121 -11.19 1.55 4.18
N VAL A 122 -10.65 1.84 5.36
CA VAL A 122 -11.28 1.46 6.63
C VAL A 122 -12.64 2.14 6.82
N ALA A 123 -12.77 3.41 6.43
CA ALA A 123 -14.04 4.12 6.44
C ALA A 123 -15.07 3.49 5.49
N PHE A 124 -14.65 3.02 4.32
CA PHE A 124 -15.52 2.29 3.40
C PHE A 124 -15.95 0.93 3.98
N TYR A 125 -15.02 0.17 4.57
CA TYR A 125 -15.34 -1.10 5.23
C TYR A 125 -16.37 -0.89 6.35
N ALA A 126 -16.23 0.19 7.13
CA ALA A 126 -17.16 0.55 8.20
C ALA A 126 -18.57 0.80 7.66
N LYS A 127 -18.69 1.50 6.53
CA LYS A 127 -20.00 1.80 5.92
C LYS A 127 -20.66 0.59 5.29
N VAL A 128 -19.88 -0.31 4.68
CA VAL A 128 -20.42 -1.49 3.98
C VAL A 128 -20.82 -2.61 4.94
N SER A 129 -20.26 -2.62 6.14
CA SER A 129 -20.56 -3.64 7.14
C SER A 129 -21.98 -3.44 7.69
N ASP A 130 -22.81 -4.49 7.58
CA ASP A 130 -24.20 -4.48 8.05
C ASP A 130 -24.27 -4.09 9.55
N PRO A 131 -25.14 -3.16 9.98
CA PRO A 131 -25.27 -2.77 11.38
C PRO A 131 -25.51 -3.94 12.35
N LYS A 132 -26.15 -5.03 11.91
CA LYS A 132 -26.46 -6.20 12.75
C LYS A 132 -25.25 -7.10 13.00
N ILE A 133 -24.32 -7.21 12.04
CA ILE A 133 -23.14 -8.12 12.10
C ILE A 133 -21.84 -7.37 11.77
N GLY A 134 -21.85 -6.05 11.94
CA GLY A 134 -20.82 -5.18 11.38
C GLY A 134 -19.46 -5.37 12.03
N GLY A 135 -19.43 -5.67 13.34
CA GLY A 135 -18.19 -5.95 14.06
C GLY A 135 -17.42 -7.15 13.50
N THR A 136 -18.14 -8.21 13.12
CA THR A 136 -17.53 -9.42 12.54
C THR A 136 -16.99 -9.15 11.13
N TYR A 137 -17.75 -8.47 10.27
CA TYR A 137 -17.29 -8.10 8.93
C TYR A 137 -16.10 -7.14 8.96
N MET A 138 -16.12 -6.13 9.84
CA MET A 138 -15.01 -5.20 10.03
C MET A 138 -13.73 -5.88 10.48
N THR A 139 -13.84 -6.79 11.44
CA THR A 139 -12.69 -7.55 11.94
C THR A 139 -12.13 -8.46 10.86
N LEU A 140 -12.98 -9.22 10.15
CA LEU A 140 -12.55 -10.09 9.07
C LEU A 140 -11.84 -9.32 7.95
N LEU A 141 -12.42 -8.19 7.51
CA LEU A 141 -11.82 -7.34 6.47
C LEU A 141 -10.48 -6.77 6.91
N SER A 142 -10.35 -6.38 8.18
CA SER A 142 -9.10 -5.91 8.77
C SER A 142 -8.03 -7.01 8.82
N THR A 143 -8.41 -8.24 9.19
CA THR A 143 -7.50 -9.40 9.19
C THR A 143 -7.01 -9.71 7.77
N ILE A 144 -7.91 -9.75 6.79
CA ILE A 144 -7.53 -10.00 5.39
C ILE A 144 -6.63 -8.87 4.87
N ALA A 145 -6.89 -7.61 5.25
CA ALA A 145 -6.05 -6.47 4.86
C ALA A 145 -4.64 -6.59 5.45
N ASN A 146 -4.51 -6.85 6.75
CA ASN A 146 -3.23 -7.01 7.42
C ASN A 146 -2.44 -8.21 6.88
N LEU A 147 -3.12 -9.32 6.57
CA LEU A 147 -2.49 -10.47 5.95
C LEU A 147 -2.01 -10.14 4.52
N GLY A 148 -2.83 -9.42 3.74
CA GLY A 148 -2.47 -8.96 2.40
C GLY A 148 -1.20 -8.13 2.39
N THR A 149 -1.07 -7.12 3.26
CA THR A 149 0.13 -6.27 3.34
C THR A 149 1.37 -7.08 3.75
N ASN A 150 1.28 -7.93 4.78
CA ASN A 150 2.42 -8.72 5.25
C ASN A 150 2.89 -9.78 4.24
N LEU A 151 1.95 -10.45 3.57
CA LEU A 151 2.27 -11.41 2.50
C LEU A 151 2.95 -10.70 1.33
N THR A 152 2.46 -9.52 0.94
CA THR A 152 3.04 -8.77 -0.16
C THR A 152 4.47 -8.33 0.16
N SER A 153 4.72 -7.82 1.36
CA SER A 153 6.07 -7.46 1.84
C SER A 153 7.02 -8.66 1.82
N THR A 154 6.55 -9.83 2.27
CA THR A 154 7.35 -11.07 2.26
C THR A 154 7.67 -11.52 0.83
N CYS A 155 6.67 -11.51 -0.05
CA CYS A 155 6.83 -11.89 -1.46
C CYS A 155 7.85 -10.98 -2.17
N MET A 156 7.82 -9.68 -1.90
CA MET A 156 8.74 -8.72 -2.51
C MET A 156 10.17 -8.85 -1.99
N LEU A 157 10.36 -9.05 -0.69
CA LEU A 157 11.69 -9.33 -0.15
C LEU A 157 12.26 -10.63 -0.71
N TYR A 158 11.41 -11.65 -0.89
CA TYR A 158 11.80 -12.90 -1.55
C TYR A 158 12.12 -12.69 -3.04
N LEU A 159 11.34 -11.89 -3.76
CA LEU A 159 11.64 -11.53 -5.15
C LEU A 159 12.98 -10.78 -5.25
N ALA A 160 13.25 -9.87 -4.30
CA ALA A 160 14.52 -9.13 -4.25
C ALA A 160 15.72 -10.06 -4.05
N THR A 161 15.61 -11.12 -3.24
CA THR A 161 16.71 -12.09 -3.08
C THR A 161 16.92 -12.94 -4.33
N LEU A 162 15.86 -13.30 -5.05
CA LEU A 162 15.96 -14.04 -6.31
C LEU A 162 16.55 -13.20 -7.45
N LEU A 163 16.17 -11.92 -7.49
CA LEU A 163 16.50 -11.01 -8.61
C LEU A 163 17.86 -10.31 -8.44
N THR A 164 18.44 -10.34 -7.22
CA THR A 164 19.77 -9.77 -6.97
C THR A 164 20.83 -10.64 -7.62
N TRP A 165 21.69 -10.02 -8.45
CA TRP A 165 22.88 -10.68 -8.99
C TRP A 165 24.17 -10.10 -8.41
N LYS A 166 24.95 -10.98 -7.78
CA LYS A 166 26.25 -10.65 -7.20
C LYS A 166 27.38 -11.29 -8.00
N SER A 167 28.48 -10.56 -8.21
CA SER A 167 29.68 -11.03 -8.88
C SER A 167 30.89 -10.94 -7.94
N CYS A 168 31.80 -11.91 -8.06
CA CYS A 168 33.09 -11.84 -7.37
C CYS A 168 34.02 -10.84 -8.07
N THR A 169 34.92 -10.20 -7.31
CA THR A 169 35.88 -9.21 -7.85
C THR A 169 37.07 -9.88 -8.55
N VAL A 170 37.49 -11.06 -8.09
CA VAL A 170 38.77 -11.67 -8.47
C VAL A 170 38.60 -12.67 -9.63
N GLN A 171 37.36 -13.09 -9.92
CA GLN A 171 36.98 -13.97 -11.03
C GLN A 171 35.53 -13.68 -11.44
N ASN A 172 35.13 -13.97 -12.69
CA ASN A 172 33.74 -13.90 -13.18
C ASN A 172 32.84 -15.00 -12.57
N LEU A 173 33.01 -15.32 -11.28
CA LEU A 173 32.15 -16.21 -10.52
C LEU A 173 30.94 -15.45 -9.98
N THR A 174 29.77 -16.09 -10.01
CA THR A 174 28.53 -15.56 -9.43
C THR A 174 28.45 -15.87 -7.94
N CYS A 175 28.17 -14.88 -7.09
CA CYS A 175 28.04 -15.05 -5.64
C CYS A 175 26.57 -15.14 -5.18
N ASN A 176 25.74 -15.98 -5.80
CA ASN A 176 24.32 -16.04 -5.45
C ASN A 176 24.03 -16.99 -4.29
N ARG A 177 24.82 -18.05 -4.11
CA ARG A 177 24.70 -18.97 -2.97
C ARG A 177 25.75 -18.68 -1.91
N SER A 178 25.46 -19.07 -0.68
CA SER A 178 26.38 -18.95 0.46
C SER A 178 27.69 -19.71 0.25
N GLU A 179 27.68 -20.76 -0.56
CA GLU A 179 28.89 -21.54 -0.90
C GLU A 179 29.79 -20.76 -1.87
N ASP A 180 29.22 -20.15 -2.90
CA ASP A 180 29.94 -19.31 -3.87
C ASP A 180 30.55 -18.07 -3.20
N GLU A 181 29.86 -17.52 -2.18
CA GLU A 181 30.36 -16.41 -1.38
C GLU A 181 31.61 -16.79 -0.56
N LYS A 182 31.64 -18.01 0.01
CA LYS A 182 32.84 -18.54 0.69
C LYS A 182 33.98 -18.77 -0.30
N GLN A 183 33.70 -19.30 -1.49
CA GLN A 183 34.73 -19.49 -2.51
C GLN A 183 35.34 -18.17 -2.98
N CYS A 184 34.52 -17.13 -3.14
CA CYS A 184 35.02 -15.79 -3.49
C CYS A 184 35.88 -15.18 -2.37
N THR A 185 35.51 -15.36 -1.10
CA THR A 185 36.29 -14.83 0.03
C THR A 185 37.61 -15.59 0.23
N LEU A 186 37.65 -16.90 -0.03
CA LEU A 186 38.89 -17.70 -0.05
C LEU A 186 39.88 -17.24 -1.12
N LEU A 187 39.37 -16.72 -2.25
CA LEU A 187 40.18 -16.13 -3.32
C LEU A 187 40.56 -14.66 -3.05
N ASN A 188 40.46 -14.19 -1.79
CA ASN A 188 40.63 -12.79 -1.39
C ASN A 188 39.74 -11.80 -2.17
N GLY A 189 38.62 -12.28 -2.72
CA GLY A 189 37.63 -11.48 -3.43
C GLY A 189 36.51 -10.99 -2.52
N LYS A 190 35.88 -9.89 -2.95
CA LYS A 190 34.64 -9.39 -2.35
C LYS A 190 33.50 -9.61 -3.34
N CYS A 191 32.35 -10.07 -2.85
CA CYS A 191 31.14 -10.17 -3.67
C CYS A 191 30.50 -8.79 -3.76
N GLN A 192 30.50 -8.21 -4.95
CA GLN A 192 29.89 -6.92 -5.24
C GLN A 192 28.56 -7.13 -5.97
N ILE A 193 27.59 -6.28 -5.67
CA ILE A 193 26.29 -6.31 -6.35
C ILE A 193 26.45 -5.63 -7.70
N LYS A 194 26.20 -6.37 -8.79
CA LYS A 194 26.34 -5.85 -10.15
C LYS A 194 25.02 -5.29 -10.67
N ILE A 195 23.92 -5.97 -10.37
CA ILE A 195 22.56 -5.53 -10.69
C ILE A 195 21.78 -5.54 -9.38
N ASP A 196 21.35 -4.37 -8.95
CA ASP A 196 20.51 -4.23 -7.77
C ASP A 196 19.05 -4.53 -8.15
N ALA A 197 18.47 -5.52 -7.47
CA ALA A 197 17.05 -5.86 -7.61
C ALA A 197 16.14 -4.66 -7.33
N TYR A 198 16.62 -3.68 -6.55
CA TYR A 198 15.89 -2.46 -6.22
C TYR A 198 15.34 -1.74 -7.46
N TYR A 199 16.18 -1.45 -8.47
CA TYR A 199 15.75 -0.68 -9.64
C TYR A 199 14.73 -1.43 -10.49
N ILE A 200 14.90 -2.75 -10.63
CA ILE A 200 13.95 -3.60 -11.36
C ILE A 200 12.63 -3.68 -10.60
N GLN A 201 12.68 -3.83 -9.28
CA GLN A 201 11.52 -3.88 -8.42
C GLN A 201 10.74 -2.55 -8.43
N VAL A 202 11.43 -1.40 -8.36
CA VAL A 202 10.79 -0.07 -8.49
C VAL A 202 10.04 0.06 -9.81
N GLY A 203 10.70 -0.26 -10.93
CA GLY A 203 10.06 -0.22 -12.26
C GLY A 203 8.83 -1.12 -12.33
N PHE A 204 8.94 -2.34 -11.82
CA PHE A 204 7.83 -3.29 -11.75
C PHE A 204 6.66 -2.79 -10.89
N CYS A 205 6.94 -2.21 -9.72
CA CYS A 205 5.92 -1.65 -8.83
C CYS A 205 5.17 -0.48 -9.46
N ILE A 206 5.86 0.40 -10.20
CA ILE A 206 5.24 1.53 -10.90
C ILE A 206 4.30 1.03 -11.99
N VAL A 207 4.76 0.10 -12.83
CA VAL A 207 3.94 -0.46 -13.93
C VAL A 207 2.70 -1.15 -13.38
N LEU A 208 2.86 -2.01 -12.36
CA LEU A 208 1.71 -2.68 -11.74
C LEU A 208 0.76 -1.70 -11.05
N GLY A 209 1.27 -0.66 -10.38
CA GLY A 209 0.44 0.36 -9.72
C GLY A 209 -0.42 1.13 -10.73
N VAL A 210 0.17 1.55 -11.85
CA VAL A 210 -0.57 2.25 -12.92
C VAL A 210 -1.63 1.33 -13.54
N LEU A 211 -1.28 0.09 -13.87
CA LEU A 211 -2.21 -0.89 -14.44
C LEU A 211 -3.38 -1.17 -13.47
N TRP A 212 -3.06 -1.35 -12.19
CA TRP A 212 -4.07 -1.58 -11.15
C TRP A 212 -5.02 -0.39 -11.02
N PHE A 213 -4.49 0.84 -11.02
CA PHE A 213 -5.31 2.04 -10.91
C PHE A 213 -6.28 2.18 -12.08
N ILE A 214 -5.83 2.00 -13.32
CA ILE A 214 -6.68 2.07 -14.51
C ILE A 214 -7.80 1.02 -14.43
N TRP A 215 -7.47 -0.22 -14.04
CA TRP A 215 -8.44 -1.30 -13.94
C TRP A 215 -9.47 -1.09 -12.81
N LYS A 216 -9.01 -0.62 -11.65
CA LYS A 216 -9.86 -0.49 -10.46
C LYS A 216 -10.59 0.83 -10.37
N HIS A 217 -10.10 1.91 -10.95
CA HIS A 217 -10.72 3.24 -10.89
C HIS A 217 -12.22 3.19 -11.22
N HIS A 218 -12.59 2.49 -12.29
CA HIS A 218 -14.00 2.36 -12.67
C HIS A 218 -14.82 1.50 -11.68
N SER A 219 -14.22 0.45 -11.13
CA SER A 219 -14.86 -0.40 -10.11
C SER A 219 -15.03 0.33 -8.79
N LEU A 220 -14.04 1.13 -8.36
CA LEU A 220 -14.07 1.95 -7.15
C LEU A 220 -15.21 2.97 -7.22
N ASN A 221 -15.35 3.66 -8.35
CA ASN A 221 -16.45 4.60 -8.56
C ASN A 221 -17.83 3.92 -8.55
N LYS A 222 -17.94 2.72 -9.13
CA LYS A 222 -19.18 1.93 -9.08
C LYS A 222 -19.53 1.51 -7.64
N LEU A 223 -18.55 1.00 -6.89
CA LEU A 223 -18.72 0.52 -5.52
C LEU A 223 -19.23 1.62 -4.56
N GLN A 224 -18.82 2.87 -4.77
CA GLN A 224 -19.26 4.01 -3.95
C GLN A 224 -20.72 4.41 -4.15
N VAL A 225 -21.32 4.08 -5.30
CA VAL A 225 -22.69 4.49 -5.65
C VAL A 225 -23.70 3.39 -5.31
N VAL A 226 -23.23 2.18 -4.96
CA VAL A 226 -24.12 1.09 -4.55
C VAL A 226 -24.79 1.44 -3.21
N PRO A 227 -26.14 1.48 -3.14
CA PRO A 227 -26.83 1.81 -1.91
C PRO A 227 -26.63 0.72 -0.84
N LEU A 228 -26.54 1.15 0.42
CA LEU A 228 -26.23 0.29 1.57
C LEU A 228 -27.19 -0.91 1.73
N HIS A 229 -28.45 -0.77 1.32
CA HIS A 229 -29.43 -1.86 1.40
C HIS A 229 -29.04 -3.12 0.60
N LYS A 230 -28.18 -2.99 -0.43
CA LYS A 230 -27.68 -4.13 -1.22
C LYS A 230 -26.53 -4.86 -0.54
N TRP A 231 -25.90 -4.24 0.46
CA TRP A 231 -24.81 -4.83 1.23
C TRP A 231 -25.30 -5.53 2.49
N ASN A 232 -26.46 -5.12 3.00
CA ASN A 232 -27.08 -5.71 4.19
C ASN A 232 -27.74 -7.06 3.87
N ILE A 233 -27.75 -7.94 4.87
CA ILE A 233 -28.45 -9.22 4.77
C ILE A 233 -29.95 -8.93 4.88
N LYS A 234 -30.73 -9.38 3.89
CA LYS A 234 -32.19 -9.38 4.00
C LYS A 234 -32.56 -10.32 5.14
N THR A 235 -33.08 -9.74 6.22
CA THR A 235 -33.68 -10.51 7.30
C THR A 235 -35.15 -10.61 6.95
N ASP A 236 -35.68 -11.82 6.82
CA ASP A 236 -37.11 -12.08 6.54
C ASP A 236 -38.03 -11.73 7.74
N ASP A 237 -37.52 -11.03 8.75
CA ASP A 237 -38.20 -10.76 10.03
C ASP A 237 -38.90 -9.40 10.10
N ASN A 238 -39.34 -8.85 8.96
CA ASN A 238 -40.35 -7.80 8.99
C ASN A 238 -41.71 -8.44 8.66
N PRO A 239 -42.69 -8.44 9.59
CA PRO A 239 -44.06 -8.72 9.19
C PRO A 239 -44.45 -7.71 8.09
N PRO A 240 -45.27 -8.13 7.11
CA PRO A 240 -45.53 -7.33 5.92
C PRO A 240 -45.91 -5.90 6.30
N SER A 241 -45.19 -4.95 5.71
CA SER A 241 -45.57 -3.54 5.73
C SER A 241 -47.03 -3.43 5.31
N LYS A 242 -47.83 -2.68 6.07
CA LYS A 242 -49.29 -2.53 5.87
C LYS A 242 -49.71 -2.10 4.46
N GLU A 243 -48.79 -1.66 3.61
CA GLU A 243 -49.03 -1.39 2.19
C GLU A 243 -49.36 -2.65 1.37
N ASP A 244 -48.82 -3.83 1.71
CA ASP A 244 -49.12 -5.09 0.97
C ASP A 244 -50.50 -5.67 1.33
N SER A 245 -51.11 -5.23 2.43
CA SER A 245 -52.44 -5.72 2.86
C SER A 245 -53.61 -5.03 2.17
N LEU A 246 -53.43 -3.80 1.66
CA LEU A 246 -54.50 -3.07 0.98
C LEU A 246 -54.61 -3.45 -0.51
N GLU A 247 -53.50 -3.85 -1.14
CA GLU A 247 -53.47 -4.31 -2.53
C GLU A 247 -54.04 -5.73 -2.67
N ASN A 248 -53.81 -6.61 -1.67
CA ASN A 248 -54.38 -7.96 -1.63
C ASN A 248 -55.88 -8.00 -1.25
N THR A 249 -56.37 -7.01 -0.49
CA THR A 249 -57.81 -6.93 -0.16
C THR A 249 -58.65 -6.43 -1.33
N THR A 250 -58.08 -5.57 -2.17
CA THR A 250 -58.77 -5.04 -3.37
C THR A 250 -58.77 -6.04 -4.53
N THR A 251 -57.74 -6.86 -4.68
CA THR A 251 -57.73 -7.96 -5.67
C THR A 251 -58.66 -9.12 -5.27
N GLY A 252 -58.74 -9.50 -3.99
CA GLY A 252 -59.63 -10.57 -3.53
C GLY A 252 -61.13 -10.26 -3.56
N LEU A 253 -61.53 -8.98 -3.64
CA LEU A 253 -62.94 -8.57 -3.75
C LEU A 253 -63.45 -8.49 -5.20
N VAL A 254 -62.56 -8.31 -6.18
CA VAL A 254 -62.96 -8.27 -7.61
C VAL A 254 -63.20 -9.68 -8.14
N ASP A 255 -62.47 -10.68 -7.65
CA ASP A 255 -62.58 -12.07 -8.11
C ASP A 255 -63.83 -12.81 -7.58
N ASN A 256 -64.52 -12.26 -6.55
CA ASN A 256 -65.73 -12.86 -5.96
C ASN A 256 -67.05 -12.26 -6.46
N LEU A 257 -67.02 -11.32 -7.41
CA LEU A 257 -68.21 -10.68 -8.01
C LEU A 257 -68.43 -11.05 -9.48
N THR A 258 -67.72 -12.06 -10.00
CA THR A 258 -67.85 -12.54 -11.39
C THR A 258 -68.18 -14.04 -11.52
N LEU A 259 -68.90 -14.58 -10.54
CA LEU A 259 -69.61 -15.87 -10.66
C LEU A 259 -71.08 -15.73 -10.29
#